data_AF-A0AAW4XG47-F1
#
_entry.id   AF-A0AAW4XG47-F1
#
_cell.length_a   1.000
_cell.length_b   1.000
_cell.length_c   1.000
_cell.angle_alpha   90.00
_cell.angle_beta   90.00
_cell.angle_gamma   90.00
#
_symmetry.space_group_name_H-M   'P 1'
#
loop_
_entity.id
_entity.type
_entity.pdbx_description
1 polymer ?
#
loop_
_entity_poly.entity_id
_entity_poly.type
_entity_poly.pdbx_seq_one_letter_code
_entity_poly.pdbx_strand_id
1 'polypeptide(L)'
;MVGMEPEQGRVIDFVSAAESARATAVRAARVARTPERGADSTEPRLLRQIYGEILRDERRDQDRSLEDVARTVGMSKQYLSEVERGRKEASSEMLRSVCDALELPMEQLLARGIRRMTAHRTLRTTGHAGVELCAA
;
A
#
# COMPACT_ATOMS: atom_id res chain seq x y z
N MET A 1 61.02 -39.24 9.30
CA MET A 1 61.00 -37.77 9.14
C MET A 1 60.72 -37.46 7.68
N VAL A 2 59.44 -37.37 7.31
CA VAL A 2 58.74 -36.71 6.18
C VAL A 2 57.29 -37.19 6.39
N GLY A 3 56.22 -36.43 6.51
CA GLY A 3 55.85 -35.05 6.22
C GLY A 3 54.32 -35.11 6.20
N MET A 4 53.64 -34.47 7.15
CA MET A 4 52.18 -34.43 7.21
C MET A 4 51.69 -33.38 6.22
N GLU A 5 50.98 -33.79 5.18
CA GLU A 5 50.24 -32.88 4.30
C GLU A 5 49.02 -32.31 5.06
N PRO A 6 48.80 -30.99 5.09
CA PRO A 6 47.62 -30.42 5.71
C PRO A 6 46.41 -30.57 4.78
N GLU A 7 45.32 -31.16 5.28
CA GLU A 7 44.01 -31.14 4.64
C GLU A 7 43.55 -29.69 4.42
N GLN A 8 43.43 -29.31 3.15
CA GLN A 8 42.85 -28.03 2.74
C GLN A 8 41.36 -28.05 3.02
N GLY A 9 40.93 -27.28 4.02
CA GLY A 9 39.52 -27.05 4.32
C GLY A 9 38.80 -26.40 3.13
N ARG A 10 37.74 -27.06 2.64
CA ARG A 10 36.86 -26.57 1.57
C ARG A 10 36.12 -25.31 2.07
N VAL A 11 36.54 -24.14 1.57
CA VAL A 11 35.83 -22.88 1.79
C VAL A 11 34.50 -22.96 1.03
N ILE A 12 33.39 -23.00 1.77
CA ILE A 12 32.05 -22.88 1.20
C ILE A 12 31.88 -21.42 0.76
N ASP A 13 31.72 -21.19 -0.54
CA ASP A 13 31.51 -19.85 -1.08
C ASP A 13 30.09 -19.36 -0.73
N PHE A 14 29.98 -18.61 0.37
CA PHE A 14 28.74 -18.06 0.90
C PHE A 14 28.03 -17.11 -0.08
N VAL A 15 28.73 -16.60 -1.10
CA VAL A 15 28.17 -15.66 -2.08
C VAL A 15 27.13 -16.34 -2.99
N SER A 16 27.35 -17.61 -3.36
CA SER A 16 26.45 -18.38 -4.25
C SER A 16 25.07 -18.66 -3.64
N ALA A 17 25.02 -18.88 -2.32
CA ALA A 17 23.75 -19.06 -1.60
C ALA A 17 22.91 -17.77 -1.60
N ALA A 18 23.57 -16.62 -1.43
CA ALA A 18 22.92 -15.31 -1.46
C ALA A 18 22.41 -14.93 -2.86
N GLU A 19 23.13 -15.31 -3.92
CA GLU A 19 22.71 -15.11 -5.31
C GLU A 19 21.51 -15.98 -5.70
N SER A 20 21.50 -17.25 -5.29
CA SER A 20 20.35 -18.14 -5.48
C SER A 20 19.10 -17.66 -4.72
N ALA A 21 19.29 -17.12 -3.51
CA ALA A 21 18.22 -16.52 -2.73
C ALA A 21 17.66 -15.26 -3.43
N ARG A 22 18.53 -14.40 -3.99
CA ARG A 22 18.12 -13.22 -4.76
C ARG A 22 17.37 -13.60 -6.04
N ALA A 23 17.84 -14.60 -6.79
CA ALA A 23 17.18 -15.04 -8.02
C ALA A 23 15.78 -15.63 -7.76
N THR A 24 15.65 -16.39 -6.66
CA THR A 24 14.36 -16.94 -6.22
C THR A 24 13.41 -15.84 -5.76
N ALA A 25 13.91 -14.85 -5.02
CA ALA A 25 13.12 -13.68 -4.59
C ALA A 25 12.65 -12.83 -5.77
N VAL A 26 13.48 -12.62 -6.80
CA VAL A 26 13.08 -11.89 -8.02
C VAL A 26 12.01 -12.64 -8.81
N ARG A 27 12.10 -13.98 -8.88
CA ARG A 27 11.09 -14.82 -9.54
C ARG A 27 9.78 -14.83 -8.75
N ALA A 28 9.84 -14.93 -7.41
CA ALA A 28 8.67 -14.83 -6.53
C ALA A 28 8.00 -13.44 -6.62
N ALA A 29 8.79 -12.36 -6.67
CA ALA A 29 8.28 -11.00 -6.86
C ALA A 29 7.65 -10.78 -8.25
N ARG A 30 8.09 -11.52 -9.28
CA ARG A 30 7.48 -11.50 -10.61
C ARG A 30 6.15 -12.25 -10.65
N VAL A 31 6.03 -13.36 -9.92
CA VAL A 31 4.77 -14.10 -9.72
C VAL A 31 3.76 -13.28 -8.90
N ALA A 32 4.22 -12.49 -7.93
CA ALA A 32 3.37 -11.59 -7.14
C ALA A 32 2.83 -10.36 -7.91
N ARG A 33 3.29 -10.11 -9.14
CA ARG A 33 2.74 -9.07 -10.02
C ARG A 33 1.80 -9.69 -11.05
N THR A 34 0.72 -10.28 -10.56
CA THR A 34 -0.49 -10.41 -11.38
C THR A 34 -1.03 -9.00 -11.62
N PRO A 35 -1.31 -8.60 -12.89
CA PRO A 35 -1.99 -7.36 -13.13
C PRO A 35 -3.42 -7.55 -12.66
N GLU A 36 -3.76 -7.00 -11.48
CA GLU A 36 -5.13 -6.75 -11.04
C GLU A 36 -5.77 -5.74 -12.00
N ARG A 37 -6.08 -6.20 -13.21
CA ARG A 37 -6.82 -5.46 -14.21
C ARG A 37 -8.29 -5.88 -14.05
N GLY A 38 -9.05 -5.04 -13.37
CA GLY A 38 -10.51 -4.93 -13.47
C GLY A 38 -11.29 -6.23 -13.27
N ALA A 39 -11.38 -6.71 -12.04
CA ALA A 39 -12.55 -7.48 -11.63
C ALA A 39 -13.54 -6.50 -11.00
N ASP A 40 -14.73 -6.44 -11.58
CA ASP A 40 -15.93 -5.78 -11.07
C ASP A 40 -16.01 -5.88 -9.53
N SER A 41 -15.65 -4.81 -8.81
CA SER A 41 -15.53 -4.86 -7.35
C SER A 41 -16.90 -4.74 -6.72
N THR A 42 -17.62 -5.87 -6.72
CA THR A 42 -18.91 -6.08 -6.04
C THR A 42 -18.76 -5.96 -4.51
N GLU A 43 -17.54 -6.10 -3.98
CA GLU A 43 -17.27 -5.96 -2.55
C GLU A 43 -17.27 -4.50 -2.09
N PRO A 44 -17.92 -4.19 -0.95
CA PRO A 44 -17.86 -2.87 -0.34
C PRO A 44 -16.41 -2.43 -0.12
N ARG A 45 -16.05 -1.27 -0.65
CA ARG A 45 -14.69 -0.72 -0.47
C ARG A 45 -14.45 -0.43 1.01
N LEU A 46 -13.28 -0.81 1.50
CA LEU A 46 -12.87 -0.59 2.87
C LEU A 46 -12.38 0.85 3.06
N LEU A 47 -12.51 1.39 4.28
CA LEU A 47 -12.09 2.76 4.58
C LEU A 47 -10.61 3.01 4.24
N ARG A 48 -9.73 2.03 4.51
CA ARG A 48 -8.30 2.11 4.14
C ARG A 48 -8.07 2.31 2.65
N GLN A 49 -8.93 1.78 1.79
CA GLN A 49 -8.83 1.96 0.34
C GLN A 49 -9.28 3.36 -0.06
N ILE A 50 -10.40 3.82 0.49
CA ILE A 50 -10.96 5.14 0.20
C ILE A 50 -10.01 6.25 0.64
N TYR A 51 -9.55 6.21 1.90
CA TYR A 51 -8.62 7.21 2.42
C TYR A 51 -7.25 7.11 1.74
N GLY A 52 -6.74 5.90 1.50
CA GLY A 52 -5.48 5.69 0.79
C GLY A 52 -5.47 6.34 -0.60
N GLU A 53 -6.57 6.23 -1.34
CA GLU A 53 -6.69 6.91 -2.63
C GLU A 53 -6.78 8.42 -2.51
N ILE A 54 -7.55 8.96 -1.55
CA ILE A 54 -7.65 10.41 -1.36
C ILE A 54 -6.27 11.01 -1.05
N LEU A 55 -5.50 10.37 -0.18
CA LEU A 55 -4.14 10.81 0.15
C LEU A 55 -3.20 10.73 -1.06
N ARG A 56 -3.33 9.65 -1.86
CA ARG A 56 -2.55 9.48 -3.08
C ARG A 56 -2.86 10.55 -4.14
N ASP A 57 -4.14 10.88 -4.30
CA ASP A 57 -4.60 11.90 -5.23
C ASP A 57 -4.10 13.27 -4.79
N GLU A 58 -4.29 13.63 -3.51
CA GLU A 58 -3.78 14.89 -2.94
C GLU A 58 -2.26 15.03 -3.12
N ARG A 59 -1.49 13.98 -2.81
CA ARG A 59 -0.03 14.00 -3.01
C ARG A 59 0.37 14.23 -4.48
N ARG A 60 -0.38 13.66 -5.42
CA ARG A 60 -0.12 13.78 -6.85
C ARG A 60 -0.52 15.13 -7.39
N ASP A 61 -1.62 15.69 -6.90
CA ASP A 61 -2.08 17.04 -7.27
C ASP A 61 -1.05 18.11 -6.83
N GLN A 62 -0.25 17.81 -5.81
CA GLN A 62 0.90 18.61 -5.36
C GLN A 62 2.22 18.28 -6.07
N ASP A 63 2.23 17.35 -7.04
CA ASP A 63 3.45 16.84 -7.70
C ASP A 63 4.53 16.30 -6.75
N ARG A 64 4.15 15.87 -5.53
CA ARG A 64 5.09 15.40 -4.52
C ARG A 64 5.37 13.91 -4.65
N SER A 65 6.62 13.50 -4.43
CA SER A 65 6.97 12.08 -4.45
C SER A 65 6.56 11.38 -3.14
N LEU A 66 6.35 10.06 -3.22
CA LEU A 66 6.16 9.22 -2.03
C LEU A 66 7.33 9.33 -1.04
N GLU A 67 8.55 9.48 -1.56
CA GLU A 67 9.76 9.57 -0.74
C GLU A 67 9.76 10.85 0.10
N ASP A 68 9.37 11.99 -0.51
CA ASP A 68 9.36 13.28 0.16
C ASP A 68 8.35 13.32 1.29
N VAL A 69 7.11 12.86 1.04
CA VAL A 69 6.07 12.81 2.08
C VAL A 69 6.46 11.83 3.19
N ALA A 70 6.94 10.63 2.84
CA ALA A 70 7.35 9.63 3.82
C ALA A 70 8.47 10.17 4.74
N ARG A 71 9.42 10.93 4.19
CA ARG A 71 10.47 11.59 4.96
C ARG A 71 9.91 12.65 5.91
N THR A 72 8.96 13.48 5.46
CA THR A 72 8.30 14.49 6.30
C THR A 72 7.61 13.88 7.52
N VAL A 73 6.96 12.73 7.36
CA VAL A 73 6.23 12.05 8.45
C VAL A 73 7.07 11.03 9.23
N GLY A 74 8.36 10.86 8.91
CA GLY A 74 9.25 9.91 9.56
C GLY A 74 8.89 8.44 9.30
N MET A 75 8.32 8.13 8.13
CA MET A 75 7.91 6.77 7.75
C MET A 75 8.75 6.24 6.59
N SER A 76 8.74 4.92 6.39
CA SER A 76 9.33 4.35 5.18
C SER A 76 8.45 4.62 3.96
N LYS A 77 9.09 4.84 2.80
CA LYS A 77 8.39 4.93 1.51
C LYS A 77 7.50 3.71 1.27
N GLN A 78 7.98 2.51 1.60
CA GLN A 78 7.20 1.28 1.43
C GLN A 78 5.90 1.33 2.23
N TYR A 79 5.96 1.73 3.50
CA TYR A 79 4.79 1.81 4.37
C TYR A 79 3.76 2.79 3.81
N LEU A 80 4.15 4.02 3.48
CA LEU A 80 3.23 5.00 2.87
C LEU A 80 2.64 4.48 1.55
N SER A 81 3.44 3.76 0.77
CA SER A 81 2.98 3.12 -0.47
C SER A 81 1.92 2.04 -0.23
N GLU A 82 2.02 1.27 0.85
CA GLU A 82 0.99 0.28 1.21
C GLU A 82 -0.30 0.94 1.71
N VAL A 83 -0.18 2.07 2.43
CA VAL A 83 -1.28 2.88 2.91
C VAL A 83 -2.06 3.51 1.75
N GLU A 84 -1.38 4.18 0.81
CA GLU A 84 -2.01 4.77 -0.37
C GLU A 84 -2.73 3.77 -1.28
N ARG A 85 -2.39 2.48 -1.17
CA ARG A 85 -3.05 1.40 -1.92
C ARG A 85 -4.10 0.66 -1.09
N GLY A 86 -4.38 1.10 0.14
CA GLY A 86 -5.32 0.46 1.04
C GLY A 86 -4.94 -0.97 1.43
N ARG A 87 -3.65 -1.31 1.44
CA ARG A 87 -3.16 -2.62 1.91
C ARG A 87 -2.94 -2.67 3.42
N LYS A 88 -2.75 -1.51 4.05
CA LYS A 88 -2.56 -1.37 5.50
C LYS A 88 -3.64 -0.50 6.11
N GLU A 89 -4.05 -0.86 7.32
CA GLU A 89 -4.84 0.02 8.17
C GLU A 89 -3.93 1.12 8.72
N ALA A 90 -4.38 2.36 8.57
CA ALA A 90 -3.71 3.52 9.09
C ALA A 90 -4.29 3.87 10.47
N SER A 91 -3.43 4.08 11.47
CA SER A 91 -3.92 4.63 12.74
C SER A 91 -4.39 6.07 12.53
N SER A 92 -5.24 6.56 13.42
CA SER A 92 -5.73 7.94 13.38
C SER A 92 -4.59 8.96 13.50
N GLU A 93 -3.58 8.65 14.30
CA GLU A 93 -2.36 9.47 14.43
C GLU A 93 -1.57 9.49 13.12
N MET A 94 -1.41 8.34 12.47
CA MET A 94 -0.71 8.26 11.19
C MET A 94 -1.46 9.02 10.09
N LEU A 95 -2.78 8.85 10.00
CA LEU A 95 -3.61 9.61 9.06
C LEU A 95 -3.44 11.11 9.27
N ARG A 96 -3.47 11.57 10.53
CA ARG A 96 -3.25 12.98 10.87
C ARG A 96 -1.87 13.44 10.43
N SER A 97 -0.80 12.72 10.74
CA SER A 97 0.56 13.08 10.32
C SER A 97 0.70 13.22 8.80
N VAL A 98 0.10 12.31 8.03
CA VAL A 98 0.13 12.37 6.56
C VAL A 98 -0.72 13.54 6.03
N CYS A 99 -1.88 13.80 6.64
CA CYS A 99 -2.72 14.95 6.32
C CYS A 99 -1.96 16.28 6.57
N ASP A 100 -1.34 16.42 7.74
CA ASP A 100 -0.54 17.59 8.11
C ASP A 100 0.63 17.77 7.12
N ALA A 101 1.32 16.69 6.77
CA ALA A 101 2.42 16.74 5.80
C ALA A 101 1.96 17.13 4.40
N LEU A 102 0.71 16.84 4.02
CA LEU A 102 0.10 17.21 2.75
C LEU A 102 -0.69 18.53 2.83
N GLU A 103 -0.67 19.24 3.96
CA GLU A 103 -1.49 20.44 4.17
C GLU A 103 -2.99 20.21 3.87
N LEU A 104 -3.46 18.97 4.06
CA LEU A 104 -4.84 18.55 3.84
C LEU A 104 -5.58 18.54 5.19
N PRO A 105 -6.56 19.42 5.43
CA PRO A 105 -7.32 19.36 6.68
C PRO A 105 -8.04 18.02 6.84
N MET A 106 -8.01 17.46 8.05
CA MET A 106 -8.61 16.15 8.35
C MET A 106 -10.10 16.11 8.00
N GLU A 107 -10.82 17.22 8.21
CA GLU A 107 -12.23 17.38 7.87
C GLU A 107 -12.46 17.22 6.37
N GLN A 108 -11.52 17.69 5.53
CA GLN A 108 -11.59 17.51 4.09
C GLN A 108 -11.37 16.04 3.69
N LEU A 109 -10.44 15.34 4.34
CA LEU A 109 -10.24 13.90 4.11
C LEU A 109 -11.53 13.13 4.41
N LEU A 110 -12.14 13.37 5.58
CA LEU A 110 -13.39 12.74 6.00
C LEU A 110 -14.54 13.07 5.06
N ALA A 111 -14.70 14.35 4.68
CA ALA A 111 -15.76 14.79 3.76
C ALA A 111 -15.60 14.17 2.37
N ARG A 112 -14.37 14.10 1.84
CA ARG A 112 -14.06 13.39 0.58
C ARG A 112 -14.37 11.90 0.71
N GLY A 113 -14.06 11.29 1.85
CA GLY A 113 -14.38 9.89 2.16
C GLY A 113 -15.87 9.60 2.10
N ILE A 114 -16.68 10.40 2.81
CA ILE A 114 -18.15 10.28 2.80
C ILE A 114 -18.68 10.41 1.37
N ARG A 115 -18.21 11.40 0.60
CA ARG A 115 -18.63 11.56 -0.81
C ARG A 115 -18.33 10.32 -1.65
N ARG A 116 -17.12 9.75 -1.54
CA ARG A 116 -16.73 8.52 -2.28
C ARG A 116 -17.56 7.30 -1.84
N MET A 117 -17.88 7.18 -0.56
CA MET A 117 -18.74 6.10 -0.04
C MET A 117 -20.17 6.20 -0.57
N THR A 118 -20.77 7.39 -0.52
CA THR A 118 -22.15 7.61 -0.96
C THR A 118 -22.29 7.43 -2.47
N ALA A 119 -21.32 7.92 -3.26
CA ALA A 119 -21.31 7.72 -4.71
C ALA A 119 -21.32 6.23 -5.09
N HIS A 120 -20.59 5.40 -4.35
CA HIS A 120 -20.57 3.95 -4.57
C HIS A 120 -21.88 3.27 -4.16
N ARG A 121 -22.62 3.83 -3.18
CA ARG A 121 -23.93 3.32 -2.75
C ARG A 121 -25.02 3.64 -3.78
N THR A 122 -25.05 4.86 -4.32
CA THR A 122 -26.07 5.26 -5.31
C THR A 122 -26.05 4.36 -6.54
N LEU A 123 -24.86 3.99 -7.03
CA LEU A 123 -24.68 3.06 -8.15
C LEU A 123 -25.19 1.63 -7.82
N ARG A 124 -25.17 1.22 -6.55
CA ARG A 124 -25.72 -0.07 -6.11
C ARG A 124 -27.24 -0.05 -5.97
N THR A 125 -27.81 1.05 -5.46
CA THR A 125 -29.26 1.17 -5.29
C THR A 125 -30.03 1.20 -6.61
N THR A 126 -29.46 1.73 -7.69
CA THR A 126 -30.07 1.64 -9.03
C THR A 126 -30.03 0.22 -9.62
N GLY A 127 -29.24 -0.70 -9.06
CA GLY A 127 -29.10 -2.09 -9.51
C GLY A 127 -29.65 -3.17 -8.56
N HIS A 128 -30.09 -2.81 -7.34
CA HIS A 128 -30.80 -3.70 -6.42
C HIS A 128 -32.06 -2.98 -5.94
N ALA A 129 -33.21 -3.41 -6.44
CA ALA A 129 -34.50 -3.02 -5.90
C ALA A 129 -34.55 -3.33 -4.40
N GLY A 130 -34.83 -2.30 -3.59
CA GLY A 130 -35.18 -2.45 -2.18
C GLY A 130 -34.09 -2.07 -1.18
N VAL A 131 -33.86 -0.78 -0.98
CA VAL A 131 -33.60 -0.25 0.37
C VAL A 131 -34.35 1.09 0.49
N GLU A 132 -35.48 1.06 1.20
CA GLU A 132 -36.12 2.29 1.68
C GLU A 132 -35.19 2.96 2.69
N LEU A 133 -34.77 4.19 2.40
CA LEU A 133 -34.29 5.11 3.42
C LEU A 133 -35.48 5.98 3.83
N CYS A 134 -36.19 5.58 4.88
CA CYS A 134 -37.05 6.49 5.61
C CYS A 134 -36.15 7.51 6.33
N ALA A 135 -36.06 8.72 5.79
CA ALA A 135 -35.64 9.89 6.53
C ALA A 135 -36.88 10.49 7.21
N ALA A 136 -36.73 10.83 8.49
CA ALA A 136 -37.77 11.30 9.41
C ALA A 136 -38.43 12.63 8.99
#